data_AF-N6WY84-F1
#
_entry.id   AF-N6WY84-F1
#
_cell.length_a   1.000
_cell.length_b   1.000
_cell.length_c   1.000
_cell.angle_alpha   90.00
_cell.angle_beta   90.00
_cell.angle_gamma   90.00
#
_symmetry.space_group_name_H-M   'P 1'
#
loop_
_entity.id
_entity.type
_entity.pdbx_description
1 polymer ?
#
loop_
_entity_poly.entity_id
_entity_poly.type
_entity_poly.pdbx_seq_one_letter_code
_entity_poly.pdbx_strand_id
1 'polypeptide(L)'
;MSARALHRLFLIACSALLLVGCGLRFAYSQLDWLLPWYLRDYVTLDAGQRGEFDRRLAGLLDWHCRSHLPEYVALLRAANATLAAERVEPAQLERFLERGEALWREIVGELEPELRRLAAGLGDEQVEELAAAFVRRGEEARAEFLSGDESAQHAARVERMEERLRRWFGRMTPAQRERIAAWSRALQPTTEAWLEDRARWQAELLDALRVRADAGAFAP
;
A
#
# COMPACT_ATOMS: atom_id res chain seq x y z
N MET A 1 -20.57 35.60 -16.10
CA MET A 1 -21.08 34.23 -15.88
C MET A 1 -22.55 34.32 -15.50
N SER A 2 -23.44 33.50 -16.08
CA SER A 2 -24.87 33.57 -15.72
C SER A 2 -25.07 33.08 -14.28
N ALA A 3 -26.08 33.60 -13.57
CA ALA A 3 -26.41 33.18 -12.21
C ALA A 3 -26.60 31.64 -12.09
N ARG A 4 -27.06 31.00 -13.18
CA ARG A 4 -27.19 29.53 -13.28
C ARG A 4 -25.84 28.81 -13.30
N ALA A 5 -24.83 29.37 -13.97
CA ALA A 5 -23.48 28.81 -13.97
C ALA A 5 -22.80 28.96 -12.60
N LEU A 6 -23.02 30.09 -11.92
CA LEU A 6 -22.51 30.32 -10.56
C LEU A 6 -23.16 29.36 -9.55
N HIS A 7 -24.47 29.12 -9.67
CA HIS A 7 -25.20 28.17 -8.82
C HIS A 7 -24.74 26.72 -9.04
N ARG A 8 -24.51 26.31 -10.30
CA ARG A 8 -23.93 25.00 -10.62
C ARG A 8 -22.52 24.84 -10.05
N LEU A 9 -21.68 25.86 -10.17
CA LEU A 9 -20.32 25.84 -9.63
C LEU A 9 -20.33 25.74 -8.10
N PHE A 10 -21.24 26.47 -7.44
CA PHE A 10 -21.43 26.41 -5.99
C PHE A 10 -21.93 25.03 -5.52
N LEU A 11 -22.87 24.43 -6.24
CA LEU A 11 -23.35 23.07 -5.93
C LEU A 11 -22.25 22.03 -6.13
N ILE A 12 -21.43 22.14 -7.18
CA ILE A 12 -20.28 21.25 -7.41
C ILE A 12 -19.24 21.43 -6.30
N ALA A 13 -18.93 22.67 -5.91
CA ALA A 13 -17.99 22.96 -4.83
C ALA A 13 -18.49 22.44 -3.47
N CYS A 14 -19.77 22.63 -3.14
CA CYS A 14 -20.37 22.08 -1.92
C CYS A 14 -20.39 20.55 -1.93
N SER A 15 -20.70 19.93 -3.08
CA SER A 15 -20.66 18.48 -3.23
C SER A 15 -19.24 17.92 -3.08
N ALA A 16 -18.24 18.61 -3.65
CA ALA A 16 -16.84 18.26 -3.51
C ALA A 16 -16.36 18.37 -2.05
N LEU A 17 -16.78 19.42 -1.32
CA LEU A 17 -16.46 19.60 0.10
C LEU A 17 -17.11 18.52 0.99
N LEU A 18 -18.32 18.06 0.65
CA LEU A 18 -19.00 16.98 1.37
C LEU A 18 -18.34 15.61 1.16
N LEU A 19 -17.65 15.40 0.03
CA LEU A 19 -16.91 14.16 -0.25
C LEU A 19 -15.60 14.04 0.56
N VAL A 20 -15.03 15.15 1.02
CA VAL A 20 -13.75 15.15 1.76
C VAL A 20 -13.87 14.51 3.15
N GLY A 21 -15.05 14.58 3.79
CA GLY A 21 -15.28 14.05 5.15
C GLY A 21 -15.41 12.52 5.26
N CYS A 22 -15.59 11.82 4.14
CA CYS A 22 -15.78 10.36 4.10
C CYS A 22 -14.57 9.61 3.50
N GLY A 23 -13.41 10.27 3.38
CA GLY A 23 -12.31 9.83 2.52
C GLY A 23 -11.90 8.37 2.65
N LEU A 24 -11.80 7.84 3.88
CA LEU A 24 -11.40 6.43 4.07
C LEU A 24 -12.50 5.44 3.69
N ARG A 25 -13.75 5.69 4.10
CA ARG A 25 -14.90 4.83 3.75
C ARG A 25 -15.14 4.87 2.24
N PHE A 26 -15.03 6.05 1.63
CA PHE A 26 -15.16 6.23 0.19
C PHE A 26 -14.02 5.55 -0.57
N ALA A 27 -12.75 5.80 -0.21
CA ALA A 27 -11.63 5.14 -0.87
C ALA A 27 -11.71 3.62 -0.74
N TYR A 28 -12.09 3.11 0.43
CA TYR A 28 -12.28 1.67 0.65
C TYR A 28 -13.42 1.10 -0.21
N SER A 29 -14.56 1.80 -0.34
CA SER A 29 -15.67 1.33 -1.18
C SER A 29 -15.38 1.35 -2.67
N GLN A 30 -14.31 2.02 -3.11
CA GLN A 30 -13.87 2.06 -4.50
C GLN A 30 -12.69 1.12 -4.80
N LEU A 31 -12.30 0.23 -3.88
CA LEU A 31 -11.16 -0.67 -4.08
C LEU A 31 -11.37 -1.67 -5.23
N ASP A 32 -12.62 -2.04 -5.51
CA ASP A 32 -13.04 -2.85 -6.65
C ASP A 32 -12.66 -2.21 -8.00
N TRP A 33 -12.59 -0.88 -8.07
CA TRP A 33 -12.15 -0.13 -9.25
C TRP A 33 -10.67 0.30 -9.17
N LEU A 34 -10.20 0.71 -7.99
CA LEU A 34 -8.83 1.21 -7.79
C LEU A 34 -7.77 0.12 -7.99
N LEU A 35 -8.02 -1.09 -7.48
CA LEU A 35 -7.05 -2.18 -7.58
C LEU A 35 -6.83 -2.66 -9.02
N PRO A 36 -7.87 -2.89 -9.85
CA PRO A 36 -7.64 -3.18 -11.27
C PRO A 36 -6.97 -2.03 -12.02
N TRP A 37 -7.28 -0.78 -11.66
CA TRP A 37 -6.61 0.39 -12.26
C TRP A 37 -5.11 0.40 -11.93
N TYR A 38 -4.75 0.10 -10.68
CA TYR A 38 -3.35 -0.03 -10.26
C TYR A 38 -2.65 -1.22 -10.91
N LEU A 39 -3.32 -2.37 -11.01
CA LEU A 39 -2.77 -3.59 -11.62
C LEU A 39 -2.40 -3.38 -13.10
N ARG A 40 -3.16 -2.55 -13.82
CA ARG A 40 -2.88 -2.20 -15.21
C ARG A 40 -1.52 -1.52 -15.42
N ASP A 41 -0.95 -0.89 -14.39
CA ASP A 41 0.41 -0.33 -14.49
C ASP A 41 1.51 -1.42 -14.52
N TYR A 42 1.13 -2.67 -14.24
CA TYR A 42 1.99 -3.84 -14.23
C TYR A 42 1.68 -4.82 -15.37
N VAL A 43 0.40 -5.14 -15.59
CA VAL A 43 -0.02 -6.12 -16.58
C VAL A 43 -1.40 -5.80 -17.14
N THR A 44 -1.57 -5.93 -18.45
CA THR A 44 -2.80 -5.68 -19.18
C THR A 44 -3.59 -6.98 -19.30
N LEU A 45 -4.64 -7.12 -18.46
CA LEU A 45 -5.54 -8.28 -18.52
C LEU A 45 -6.50 -8.19 -19.72
N ASP A 46 -6.76 -9.34 -20.37
CA ASP A 46 -7.82 -9.45 -21.37
C ASP A 46 -9.21 -9.37 -20.73
N ALA A 47 -10.26 -9.27 -21.56
CA ALA A 47 -11.63 -9.10 -21.07
C ALA A 47 -12.12 -10.27 -20.19
N GLY A 48 -11.71 -11.50 -20.49
CA GLY A 48 -12.05 -12.70 -19.73
C GLY A 48 -11.33 -12.73 -18.38
N GLN A 49 -10.01 -12.53 -18.39
CA GLN A 49 -9.17 -12.42 -17.19
C GLN A 49 -9.66 -11.29 -16.28
N ARG A 50 -9.99 -10.13 -16.86
CA ARG A 50 -10.49 -8.97 -16.11
C ARG A 50 -11.83 -9.25 -15.44
N GLY A 51 -12.77 -9.86 -16.15
CA GLY A 51 -14.07 -10.22 -15.59
C GLY A 51 -13.96 -11.23 -14.44
N GLU A 52 -13.03 -12.18 -14.55
CA GLU A 52 -12.76 -13.15 -13.48
C GLU A 52 -12.07 -12.48 -12.27
N PHE A 53 -11.08 -11.62 -12.52
CA PHE A 53 -10.41 -10.83 -11.48
C PHE A 53 -11.39 -9.98 -10.69
N ASP A 54 -12.27 -9.21 -11.36
CA ASP A 54 -13.22 -8.31 -10.69
C ASP A 54 -14.20 -9.08 -9.80
N ARG A 55 -14.70 -10.25 -10.25
CA ARG A 55 -15.59 -11.09 -9.44
C ARG A 55 -14.91 -11.61 -8.18
N ARG A 56 -13.68 -12.10 -8.32
CA ARG A 56 -12.88 -12.65 -7.21
C ARG A 56 -12.50 -11.57 -6.22
N LEU A 57 -12.06 -10.43 -6.74
CA LEU A 57 -11.71 -9.27 -5.93
C LEU A 57 -12.91 -8.79 -5.09
N ALA A 58 -14.11 -8.75 -5.67
CA ALA A 58 -15.31 -8.37 -4.92
C ALA A 58 -15.57 -9.31 -3.72
N GLY A 59 -15.37 -10.62 -3.88
CA GLY A 59 -15.46 -11.60 -2.79
C GLY A 59 -14.40 -11.38 -1.70
N LEU A 60 -13.14 -11.18 -2.11
CA LEU A 60 -12.02 -10.87 -1.21
C LEU A 60 -12.27 -9.59 -0.41
N LEU A 61 -12.79 -8.54 -1.05
CA LEU A 61 -13.10 -7.26 -0.41
C LEU A 61 -14.27 -7.38 0.57
N ASP A 62 -15.33 -8.15 0.25
CA ASP A 62 -16.43 -8.43 1.19
C ASP A 62 -15.92 -9.19 2.41
N TRP A 63 -15.14 -10.25 2.19
CA TRP A 63 -14.51 -11.01 3.26
C TRP A 63 -13.67 -10.10 4.16
N HIS A 64 -12.71 -9.37 3.60
CA HIS A 64 -11.83 -8.48 4.37
C HIS A 64 -12.63 -7.39 5.11
N CYS A 65 -13.68 -6.86 4.49
CA CYS A 65 -14.58 -5.89 5.11
C CYS A 65 -15.26 -6.47 6.36
N ARG A 66 -15.75 -7.70 6.28
CA ARG A 66 -16.52 -8.36 7.34
C ARG A 66 -15.66 -8.97 8.44
N SER A 67 -14.49 -9.52 8.09
CA SER A 67 -13.59 -10.18 9.03
C SER A 67 -12.58 -9.22 9.64
N HIS A 68 -11.88 -8.40 8.85
CA HIS A 68 -10.71 -7.66 9.33
C HIS A 68 -11.01 -6.23 9.78
N LEU A 69 -11.96 -5.51 9.16
CA LEU A 69 -12.24 -4.13 9.58
C LEU A 69 -12.72 -4.00 11.04
N PRO A 70 -13.62 -4.88 11.56
CA PRO A 70 -14.00 -4.83 12.98
C PRO A 70 -12.80 -5.06 13.91
N GLU A 71 -11.88 -5.93 13.51
CA GLU A 71 -10.66 -6.23 14.26
C GLU A 71 -9.68 -5.08 14.28
N TYR A 72 -9.46 -4.41 13.15
CA TYR A 72 -8.66 -3.18 13.11
C TYR A 72 -9.26 -2.11 14.01
N VAL A 73 -10.59 -1.95 14.02
CA VAL A 73 -11.25 -1.00 14.92
C VAL A 73 -11.00 -1.35 16.38
N ALA A 74 -11.11 -2.62 16.77
CA ALA A 74 -10.82 -3.06 18.13
C ALA A 74 -9.34 -2.84 18.50
N LEU A 75 -8.42 -3.20 17.61
CA LEU A 75 -6.97 -3.06 17.79
C LEU A 75 -6.58 -1.59 17.95
N LEU A 76 -7.08 -0.71 17.07
CA LEU A 76 -6.81 0.73 17.11
C LEU A 76 -7.40 1.39 18.37
N ARG A 77 -8.58 0.98 18.83
CA ARG A 77 -9.15 1.46 20.10
C ARG A 77 -8.30 1.05 21.29
N ALA A 78 -7.84 -0.20 21.33
CA ALA A 78 -6.96 -0.70 22.38
C ALA A 78 -5.59 -0.01 22.36
N ALA A 79 -5.02 0.22 21.17
CA ALA A 79 -3.79 0.99 21.00
C ALA A 79 -3.95 2.43 21.50
N ASN A 80 -5.04 3.11 21.10
CA ASN A 80 -5.34 4.46 21.57
C ASN A 80 -5.47 4.54 23.09
N ALA A 81 -6.16 3.58 23.72
CA ALA A 81 -6.26 3.52 25.19
C ALA A 81 -4.90 3.31 25.86
N THR A 82 -4.01 2.53 25.25
CA THR A 82 -2.64 2.29 25.75
C THR A 82 -1.79 3.54 25.65
N LEU A 83 -1.88 4.25 24.52
CA LEU A 83 -1.12 5.48 24.25
C LEU A 83 -1.63 6.68 25.06
N ALA A 84 -2.80 6.59 25.69
CA ALA A 84 -3.33 7.62 26.57
C ALA A 84 -2.67 7.63 27.97
N ALA A 85 -1.87 6.60 28.30
CA ALA A 85 -1.12 6.56 29.55
C ALA A 85 0.04 7.58 29.56
N GLU A 86 0.39 8.09 30.74
CA GLU A 86 1.53 9.03 30.90
C GLU A 86 2.87 8.41 30.47
N ARG A 87 2.98 7.09 30.55
CA ARG A 87 4.16 6.33 30.16
C ARG A 87 3.75 5.07 29.41
N VAL A 88 4.40 4.81 28.29
CA VAL A 88 4.18 3.64 27.43
C VAL A 88 5.48 2.86 27.35
N GLU A 89 5.44 1.60 27.78
CA GLU A 89 6.57 0.68 27.69
C GLU A 89 6.58 -0.06 26.34
N PRO A 90 7.75 -0.35 25.74
CA PRO A 90 7.83 -1.04 24.45
C PRO A 90 7.06 -2.36 24.40
N ALA A 91 7.11 -3.16 25.47
CA ALA A 91 6.38 -4.44 25.57
C ALA A 91 4.85 -4.25 25.47
N GLN A 92 4.31 -3.08 25.81
CA GLN A 92 2.88 -2.79 25.63
C GLN A 92 2.52 -2.53 24.17
N LEU A 93 3.51 -2.19 23.33
CA LEU A 93 3.32 -1.96 21.90
C LEU A 93 3.53 -3.23 21.07
N GLU A 94 4.38 -4.14 21.53
CA GLU A 94 4.72 -5.40 20.85
C GLU A 94 3.49 -6.24 20.51
N ARG A 95 2.53 -6.39 21.44
CA ARG A 95 1.26 -7.09 21.19
C ARG A 95 0.46 -6.55 19.99
N PHE A 96 0.57 -5.25 19.69
CA PHE A 96 -0.14 -4.64 18.57
C PHE A 96 0.56 -4.96 17.24
N LEU A 97 1.89 -5.06 17.26
CA LEU A 97 2.67 -5.52 16.11
C LEU A 97 2.37 -6.99 15.83
N GLU A 98 2.41 -7.85 16.85
CA GLU A 98 2.10 -9.27 16.71
C GLU A 98 0.69 -9.52 16.15
N ARG A 99 -0.33 -8.79 16.65
CA ARG A 99 -1.69 -8.93 16.10
C ARG A 99 -1.78 -8.37 14.69
N GLY A 100 -1.09 -7.28 14.38
CA GLY A 100 -1.01 -6.74 13.01
C GLY A 100 -0.39 -7.74 12.03
N GLU A 101 0.70 -8.40 12.42
CA GLU A 101 1.33 -9.47 11.63
C GLU A 101 0.42 -10.69 11.46
N ALA A 102 -0.33 -11.07 12.49
CA ALA A 102 -1.30 -12.15 12.39
C ALA A 102 -2.39 -11.83 11.38
N LEU A 103 -2.98 -10.64 11.44
CA LEU A 103 -3.99 -10.17 10.47
C LEU A 103 -3.40 -10.11 9.05
N TRP A 104 -2.14 -9.68 8.89
CA TRP A 104 -1.47 -9.71 7.60
C TRP A 104 -1.31 -11.14 7.04
N ARG A 105 -0.92 -12.11 7.89
CA ARG A 105 -0.81 -13.52 7.48
C ARG A 105 -2.16 -14.11 7.06
N GLU A 106 -3.24 -13.75 7.75
CA GLU A 106 -4.61 -14.15 7.39
C GLU A 106 -4.98 -13.62 5.98
N ILE A 107 -4.68 -12.35 5.67
CA ILE A 107 -4.88 -11.76 4.34
C ILE A 107 -4.07 -12.49 3.27
N VAL A 108 -2.78 -12.73 3.52
CA VAL A 108 -1.91 -13.43 2.55
C VAL A 108 -2.44 -14.83 2.27
N GLY A 109 -2.92 -15.54 3.31
CA GLY A 109 -3.51 -16.87 3.15
C GLY A 109 -4.77 -16.88 2.29
N GLU A 110 -5.64 -15.88 2.43
CA GLU A 110 -6.86 -15.77 1.60
C GLU A 110 -6.54 -15.29 0.16
N LEU A 111 -5.50 -14.47 0.00
CA LEU A 111 -5.12 -13.89 -1.28
C LEU A 111 -4.30 -14.84 -2.16
N GLU A 112 -3.51 -15.74 -1.56
CA GLU A 112 -2.60 -16.65 -2.28
C GLU A 112 -3.30 -17.47 -3.38
N PRO A 113 -4.46 -18.14 -3.13
CA PRO A 113 -5.11 -18.96 -4.15
C PRO A 113 -5.58 -18.13 -5.35
N GLU A 114 -5.98 -16.89 -5.10
CA GLU A 114 -6.49 -15.96 -6.09
C GLU A 114 -5.35 -15.41 -6.95
N LEU A 115 -4.22 -15.04 -6.32
CA LEU A 115 -3.01 -14.65 -7.04
C LEU A 115 -2.43 -15.78 -7.87
N ARG A 116 -2.43 -17.02 -7.35
CA ARG A 116 -1.96 -18.20 -8.09
C ARG A 116 -2.78 -18.42 -9.36
N ARG A 117 -4.10 -18.31 -9.28
CA ARG A 117 -4.99 -18.45 -10.45
C ARG A 117 -4.73 -17.35 -11.47
N LEU A 118 -4.60 -16.11 -11.03
CA LEU A 118 -4.27 -14.99 -11.92
C LEU A 118 -2.93 -15.22 -12.61
N ALA A 119 -1.90 -15.57 -11.84
CA ALA A 119 -0.55 -15.83 -12.31
C ALA A 119 -0.50 -16.98 -13.33
N ALA A 120 -1.18 -18.10 -13.06
CA ALA A 120 -1.28 -19.23 -13.99
C ALA A 120 -2.02 -18.86 -15.29
N GLY A 121 -2.93 -17.88 -15.23
CA GLY A 121 -3.69 -17.40 -16.38
C GLY A 121 -2.95 -16.41 -17.28
N LEU A 122 -1.76 -15.91 -16.88
CA LEU A 122 -1.03 -14.92 -17.66
C LEU A 122 -0.45 -15.53 -18.95
N GLY A 123 -0.60 -14.83 -20.08
CA GLY A 123 0.10 -15.13 -21.34
C GLY A 123 1.57 -14.72 -21.30
N ASP A 124 2.37 -15.19 -22.25
CA ASP A 124 3.81 -14.87 -22.29
C ASP A 124 4.07 -13.37 -22.45
N GLU A 125 3.31 -12.71 -23.34
CA GLU A 125 3.39 -11.26 -23.53
C GLU A 125 3.08 -10.48 -22.24
N GLN A 126 2.16 -10.99 -21.42
CA GLN A 126 1.78 -10.39 -20.13
C GLN A 126 2.87 -10.56 -19.07
N VAL A 127 3.62 -11.67 -19.10
CA VAL A 127 4.78 -11.87 -18.23
C VAL A 127 5.92 -10.93 -18.61
N GLU A 128 6.16 -10.71 -19.91
CA GLU A 128 7.13 -9.72 -20.38
C GLU A 128 6.72 -8.27 -20.02
N GLU A 129 5.43 -7.94 -20.13
CA GLU A 129 4.90 -6.64 -19.68
C GLU A 129 5.15 -6.42 -18.17
N LEU A 130 4.89 -7.44 -17.36
CA LEU A 130 5.14 -7.43 -15.92
C LEU A 130 6.63 -7.21 -15.61
N ALA A 131 7.52 -7.90 -16.32
CA ALA A 131 8.95 -7.75 -16.17
C ALA A 131 9.41 -6.32 -16.50
N ALA A 132 8.93 -5.76 -17.62
CA ALA A 132 9.22 -4.39 -18.01
C ALA A 132 8.68 -3.36 -16.99
N ALA A 133 7.50 -3.61 -16.41
CA ALA A 133 6.95 -2.78 -15.35
C ALA A 133 7.79 -2.84 -14.06
N PHE A 134 8.31 -4.01 -13.69
CA PHE A 134 9.20 -4.14 -12.53
C PHE A 134 10.49 -3.33 -12.70
N VAL A 135 11.13 -3.40 -13.88
CA VAL A 135 12.34 -2.61 -14.17
C VAL A 135 12.03 -1.12 -14.06
N ARG A 136 11.01 -0.64 -14.78
CA ARG A 136 10.61 0.78 -14.77
C ARG A 136 10.33 1.29 -13.35
N ARG A 137 9.53 0.56 -12.57
CA ARG A 137 9.21 0.93 -11.17
C ARG A 137 10.44 0.88 -10.27
N GLY A 138 11.38 -0.02 -10.53
CA GLY A 138 12.64 -0.12 -9.81
C GLY A 138 13.54 1.10 -10.06
N GLU A 139 13.60 1.57 -11.29
CA GLU A 139 14.31 2.81 -11.67
C GLU A 139 13.65 4.05 -11.06
N GLU A 140 12.31 4.16 -11.15
CA GLU A 140 11.53 5.22 -10.49
C GLU A 140 11.82 5.28 -8.99
N ALA A 141 11.79 4.13 -8.30
CA ALA A 141 12.05 4.08 -6.87
C ALA A 141 13.51 4.43 -6.52
N ARG A 142 14.49 4.00 -7.33
CA ARG A 142 15.90 4.40 -7.15
C ARG A 142 16.07 5.90 -7.32
N ALA A 143 15.45 6.49 -8.34
CA ALA A 143 15.47 7.93 -8.56
C ALA A 143 14.80 8.69 -7.40
N GLU A 144 13.69 8.20 -6.87
CA GLU A 144 12.99 8.84 -5.74
C GLU A 144 13.78 8.79 -4.43
N PHE A 145 14.39 7.64 -4.12
CA PHE A 145 14.95 7.40 -2.79
C PHE A 145 16.48 7.53 -2.69
N LEU A 146 17.21 7.36 -3.79
CA LEU A 146 18.69 7.34 -3.82
C LEU A 146 19.29 8.48 -4.64
N SER A 147 18.50 9.48 -5.06
CA SER A 147 19.02 10.66 -5.76
C SER A 147 19.86 11.56 -4.83
N GLY A 148 20.96 12.08 -5.35
CA GLY A 148 21.82 13.03 -4.63
C GLY A 148 22.82 12.36 -3.69
N ASP A 149 23.56 13.19 -2.95
CA ASP A 149 24.50 12.71 -1.95
C ASP A 149 23.80 12.23 -0.66
N GLU A 150 24.56 11.62 0.25
CA GLU A 150 24.04 11.07 1.51
C GLU A 150 23.30 12.12 2.35
N SER A 151 23.76 13.38 2.31
CA SER A 151 23.14 14.51 3.02
C SER A 151 21.76 14.83 2.46
N ALA A 152 21.64 14.92 1.14
CA ALA A 152 20.37 15.13 0.45
C ALA A 152 19.39 13.98 0.72
N GLN A 153 19.86 12.73 0.66
CA GLN A 153 19.05 11.55 0.96
C GLN A 153 18.58 11.52 2.43
N HIS A 154 19.43 11.92 3.37
CA HIS A 154 19.06 12.08 4.77
C HIS A 154 17.98 13.14 4.96
N ALA A 155 18.15 14.32 4.36
CA ALA A 155 17.17 15.40 4.44
C ALA A 155 15.81 14.97 3.88
N ALA A 156 15.79 14.34 2.70
CA ALA A 156 14.56 13.81 2.09
C ALA A 156 13.90 12.73 2.98
N ARG A 157 14.68 11.90 3.67
CA ARG A 157 14.15 10.92 4.63
C ARG A 157 13.49 11.59 5.84
N VAL A 158 14.12 12.62 6.40
CA VAL A 158 13.55 13.40 7.52
C VAL A 158 12.24 14.06 7.09
N GLU A 159 12.20 14.65 5.91
CA GLU A 159 10.98 15.26 5.36
C GLU A 159 9.85 14.23 5.23
N ARG A 160 10.10 13.08 4.59
CA ARG A 160 9.11 11.99 4.49
C ARG A 160 8.61 11.50 5.85
N MET A 161 9.48 11.42 6.86
CA MET A 161 9.10 11.06 8.23
C MET A 161 8.20 12.13 8.86
N GLU A 162 8.54 13.42 8.72
CA GLU A 162 7.70 14.54 9.17
C GLU A 162 6.32 14.51 8.49
N GLU A 163 6.26 14.33 7.18
CA GLU A 163 5.00 14.31 6.43
C GLU A 163 4.07 13.18 6.87
N ARG A 164 4.63 11.98 7.09
CA ARG A 164 3.87 10.83 7.61
C ARG A 164 3.30 11.12 8.99
N LEU A 165 4.09 11.71 9.88
CA LEU A 165 3.67 12.04 11.24
C LEU A 165 2.68 13.23 11.28
N ARG A 166 2.80 14.18 10.35
CA ARG A 166 1.95 15.38 10.26
C ARG A 166 0.47 15.02 10.12
N ARG A 167 0.15 13.91 9.44
CA ARG A 167 -1.23 13.41 9.31
C ARG A 167 -1.87 13.04 10.66
N TRP A 168 -1.05 12.69 11.65
CA TRP A 168 -1.51 12.22 12.96
C TRP A 168 -1.40 13.30 14.04
N PHE A 169 -0.30 14.05 14.04
CA PHE A 169 0.02 15.01 15.11
C PHE A 169 -0.11 16.48 14.68
N GLY A 170 -0.49 16.76 13.43
CA GLY A 170 -0.55 18.11 12.90
C GLY A 170 0.84 18.69 12.61
N ARG A 171 0.97 20.02 12.61
CA ARG A 171 2.24 20.69 12.32
C ARG A 171 3.26 20.43 13.44
N MET A 172 4.44 19.96 13.08
CA MET A 172 5.52 19.69 14.03
C MET A 172 6.11 20.99 14.60
N THR A 173 6.38 21.00 15.90
CA THR A 173 7.17 22.04 16.56
C THR A 173 8.67 21.89 16.23
N PRO A 174 9.50 22.94 16.41
CA PRO A 174 10.95 22.83 16.21
C PRO A 174 11.59 21.67 16.99
N ALA A 175 11.20 21.47 18.26
CA ALA A 175 11.71 20.38 19.09
C ALA A 175 11.30 18.98 18.56
N GLN A 176 10.07 18.84 18.02
CA GLN A 176 9.63 17.58 17.41
C GLN A 176 10.42 17.28 16.12
N ARG A 177 10.73 18.30 15.31
CA ARG A 177 11.55 18.13 14.10
C ARG A 177 12.97 17.69 14.41
N GLU A 178 13.59 18.29 15.42
CA GLU A 178 14.92 17.87 15.89
C GLU A 178 14.91 16.40 16.34
N ARG A 179 13.86 15.98 17.04
CA ARG A 179 13.69 14.59 17.47
C ARG A 179 13.48 13.63 16.29
N ILE A 180 12.72 14.03 15.26
CA ILE A 180 12.58 13.27 14.01
C ILE A 180 13.91 13.17 13.27
N ALA A 181 14.69 14.25 13.19
CA ALA A 181 16.00 14.25 12.56
C ALA A 181 16.99 13.34 13.30
N ALA A 182 17.00 13.38 14.64
CA ALA A 182 17.79 12.48 15.46
C ALA A 182 17.36 11.01 15.27
N TRP A 183 16.05 10.74 15.23
CA TRP A 183 15.53 9.40 14.96
C TRP A 183 15.92 8.89 13.57
N SER A 184 15.85 9.73 12.54
CA SER A 184 16.29 9.43 11.17
C SER A 184 17.79 9.09 11.06
N ARG A 185 18.63 9.62 11.95
CA ARG A 185 20.06 9.26 12.05
C ARG A 185 20.30 7.96 12.82
N ALA A 186 19.48 7.70 13.84
CA ALA A 186 19.56 6.48 14.63
C ALA A 186 19.10 5.24 13.83
N LEU A 187 18.22 5.44 12.84
CA LEU A 187 17.84 4.40 11.88
C LEU A 187 18.97 4.16 10.88
N GLN A 188 19.41 2.90 10.76
CA GLN A 188 20.30 2.48 9.68
C GLN A 188 19.60 2.71 8.33
N PRO A 189 20.27 3.32 7.33
CA PRO A 189 19.70 3.45 5.99
C PRO A 189 19.53 2.06 5.35
N THR A 190 18.30 1.55 5.31
CA THR A 190 17.98 0.24 4.71
C THR A 190 17.36 0.36 3.32
N THR A 191 17.27 1.57 2.76
CA THR A 191 16.60 1.83 1.47
C THR A 191 17.19 1.00 0.34
N GLU A 192 18.52 0.95 0.24
CA GLU A 192 19.20 0.20 -0.81
C GLU A 192 18.96 -1.31 -0.65
N ALA A 193 19.17 -1.84 0.56
CA ALA A 193 18.88 -3.23 0.88
C ALA A 193 17.42 -3.61 0.59
N TRP A 194 16.46 -2.72 0.87
CA TRP A 194 15.05 -2.92 0.53
C TRP A 194 14.80 -2.96 -0.98
N LEU A 195 15.46 -2.08 -1.75
CA LEU A 195 15.36 -2.08 -3.22
C LEU A 195 15.99 -3.33 -3.84
N GLU A 196 17.08 -3.83 -3.26
CA GLU A 196 17.73 -5.08 -3.67
C GLU A 196 16.88 -6.31 -3.36
N ASP A 197 16.32 -6.39 -2.14
CA ASP A 197 15.40 -7.47 -1.75
C ASP A 197 14.16 -7.51 -2.64
N ARG A 198 13.58 -6.34 -2.92
CA ARG A 198 12.47 -6.20 -3.87
C ARG A 198 12.84 -6.72 -5.25
N ALA A 199 14.01 -6.34 -5.78
CA ALA A 199 14.45 -6.78 -7.11
C ALA A 199 14.69 -8.30 -7.16
N ARG A 200 15.25 -8.89 -6.09
CA ARG A 200 15.42 -10.34 -5.97
C ARG A 200 14.07 -11.05 -5.98
N TRP A 201 13.13 -10.63 -5.14
CA TRP A 201 11.80 -11.24 -5.08
C TRP A 201 11.05 -11.14 -6.42
N GLN A 202 11.18 -10.01 -7.11
CA GLN A 202 10.60 -9.82 -8.45
C GLN A 202 11.22 -10.78 -9.49
N ALA A 203 12.54 -11.01 -9.44
CA ALA A 203 13.19 -11.97 -10.31
C ALA A 203 12.74 -13.41 -10.03
N GLU A 204 12.65 -13.79 -8.75
CA GLU A 204 12.15 -15.11 -8.33
C GLU A 204 10.69 -15.34 -8.78
N LEU A 205 9.86 -14.31 -8.70
CA LEU A 205 8.49 -14.36 -9.22
C LEU A 205 8.47 -14.58 -10.75
N LEU A 206 9.31 -13.86 -11.49
CA LEU A 206 9.39 -14.03 -12.95
C LEU A 206 9.89 -15.43 -13.32
N ASP A 207 10.87 -15.97 -12.58
CA ASP A 207 11.34 -17.34 -12.77
C ASP A 207 10.23 -18.36 -12.51
N ALA A 208 9.44 -18.19 -11.44
CA ALA A 208 8.28 -19.02 -11.17
C ALA A 208 7.21 -18.93 -12.28
N LEU A 209 7.00 -17.74 -12.84
CA LEU A 209 6.05 -17.55 -13.94
C LEU A 209 6.48 -18.24 -15.24
N ARG A 210 7.76 -18.59 -15.43
CA ARG A 210 8.20 -19.35 -16.62
C ARG A 210 7.65 -20.77 -16.66
N VAL A 211 7.37 -21.37 -15.49
CA VAL A 211 6.83 -22.74 -15.38
C VAL A 211 5.32 -22.76 -15.11
N ARG A 212 4.64 -21.61 -15.16
CA ARG A 212 3.22 -21.46 -14.79
C ARG A 212 2.22 -22.33 -15.55
N ALA A 213 2.58 -22.76 -16.77
CA ALA A 213 1.75 -23.66 -17.58
C ALA A 213 1.81 -25.12 -17.10
N ASP A 214 2.82 -25.48 -16.31
CA ASP A 214 2.95 -26.78 -15.66
C ASP A 214 2.43 -26.69 -14.23
N ALA A 215 1.21 -27.17 -14.00
CA ALA A 215 0.57 -27.13 -12.68
C ALA A 215 1.36 -27.90 -11.60
N GLY A 216 2.17 -28.89 -11.97
CA GLY A 216 3.02 -29.63 -11.04
C GLY A 216 4.31 -28.90 -10.69
N ALA A 217 4.87 -28.13 -11.61
CA ALA A 217 6.07 -27.31 -11.38
C ALA A 217 5.76 -25.93 -10.80
N PHE A 218 4.53 -25.43 -10.98
CA PHE A 218 4.07 -24.15 -10.46
C PHE A 218 3.49 -24.24 -9.03
N ALA A 219 3.19 -25.45 -8.57
CA ALA A 219 2.82 -25.73 -7.17
C ALA A 219 4.09 -25.80 -6.28
N PRO A 220 3.99 -25.41 -4.99
CA PRO A 220 5.14 -25.34 -4.08
C PRO A 220 5.80 -26.69 -3.81
#